data_AF-A0A9D3UZW6-F1
#
_entry.id   AF-A0A9D3UZW6-F1
#
_cell.length_a   1.000
_cell.length_b   1.000
_cell.length_c   1.000
_cell.angle_alpha   90.00
_cell.angle_beta   90.00
_cell.angle_gamma   90.00
#
_symmetry.space_group_name_H-M   'P 1'
#
loop_
_entity.id
_entity.type
_entity.pdbx_description
1 polymer ?
#
loop_
_entity_poly.entity_id
_entity_poly.type
_entity_poly.pdbx_seq_one_letter_code
_entity_poly.pdbx_strand_id
1 'polypeptide(L)'
;MLEVNEKAHKFFRAMHEKDNSRMSRGKFFLIALICSFSWYVFPGYLFPTLSAISWVCWAFPKSVTAQQIGSGMQGIGIGSFAVDWSVISSFLGSPLVTPFFAIVNIFVGFALFLYVVLPTAYWGLDLYQARNFPIFSSHLFNHKGEPYNVSGIVNQNFEIDMPAYEQQGLVNLSVFFSLTYGIGFAAIISTLSHVAVFNGK
;
A
#
# COMPACT_ATOMS: atom_id res chain seq x y z
N MET A 1 -25.99 -15.01 -21.68
CA MET A 1 -25.65 -14.68 -23.09
C MET A 1 -26.36 -13.41 -23.57
N LEU A 2 -27.67 -13.21 -23.25
CA LEU A 2 -28.44 -12.02 -23.62
C LEU A 2 -27.92 -10.70 -22.99
N GLU A 3 -27.55 -10.69 -21.71
CA GLU A 3 -27.02 -9.49 -21.03
C GLU A 3 -25.72 -8.95 -21.63
N VAL A 4 -24.82 -9.85 -22.06
CA VAL A 4 -23.54 -9.46 -22.67
C VAL A 4 -23.77 -8.77 -24.02
N ASN A 5 -24.73 -9.29 -24.80
CA ASN A 5 -25.08 -8.72 -26.09
C ASN A 5 -25.79 -7.37 -25.94
N GLU A 6 -26.60 -7.19 -24.90
CA GLU A 6 -27.27 -5.93 -24.59
C GLU A 6 -26.27 -4.83 -24.15
N LYS A 7 -25.28 -5.19 -23.33
CA LYS A 7 -24.19 -4.26 -22.95
C LYS A 7 -23.34 -3.86 -24.14
N ALA A 8 -22.98 -4.81 -25.00
CA ALA A 8 -22.26 -4.54 -26.24
C ALA A 8 -23.07 -3.63 -27.18
N HIS A 9 -24.37 -3.92 -27.36
CA HIS A 9 -25.24 -3.11 -28.21
C HIS A 9 -25.42 -1.68 -27.68
N LYS A 10 -25.62 -1.50 -26.37
CA LYS A 10 -25.68 -0.16 -25.73
C LYS A 10 -24.36 0.60 -25.90
N PHE A 11 -23.22 -0.08 -25.80
CA PHE A 11 -21.90 0.50 -26.05
C PHE A 11 -21.73 0.94 -27.51
N PHE A 12 -22.05 0.08 -28.48
CA PHE A 12 -21.98 0.42 -29.91
C PHE A 12 -22.93 1.55 -30.30
N ARG A 13 -24.16 1.54 -29.76
CA ARG A 13 -25.14 2.63 -29.98
C ARG A 13 -24.66 3.94 -29.38
N ALA A 14 -24.06 3.91 -28.19
CA ALA A 14 -23.47 5.10 -27.57
C ALA A 14 -22.32 5.67 -28.40
N MET A 15 -21.53 4.83 -29.09
CA MET A 15 -20.45 5.28 -29.97
C MET A 15 -20.94 5.86 -31.32
N HIS A 16 -22.11 5.43 -31.81
CA HIS A 16 -22.63 5.81 -33.13
C HIS A 16 -23.64 6.97 -33.13
N GLU A 17 -24.08 7.43 -31.95
CA GLU A 17 -25.04 8.51 -31.83
C GLU A 17 -24.40 9.86 -32.24
N LYS A 18 -24.91 10.42 -33.34
CA LYS A 18 -24.33 11.58 -34.04
C LYS A 18 -24.88 12.87 -33.43
N ASP A 19 -24.20 13.37 -32.40
CA ASP A 19 -24.54 14.64 -31.75
C ASP A 19 -23.97 15.82 -32.58
N ASN A 20 -24.85 16.70 -33.08
CA ASN A 20 -24.53 17.67 -34.14
C ASN A 20 -24.04 19.04 -33.63
N SER A 21 -23.82 19.21 -32.32
CA SER A 21 -23.37 20.52 -31.78
C SER A 21 -22.33 20.42 -30.65
N ARG A 22 -21.87 19.24 -30.28
CA ARG A 22 -20.80 19.05 -29.30
C ARG A 22 -19.85 17.97 -29.80
N MET A 23 -18.56 18.14 -29.46
CA MET A 23 -17.46 17.25 -29.83
C MET A 23 -17.89 15.77 -29.86
N SER A 24 -17.66 15.07 -30.98
CA SER A 24 -18.02 13.65 -31.11
C SER A 24 -17.51 12.84 -29.90
N ARG A 25 -18.36 11.99 -29.32
CA ARG A 25 -18.07 11.21 -28.11
C ARG A 25 -16.76 10.42 -28.22
N GLY A 26 -16.44 9.92 -29.42
CA GLY A 26 -15.17 9.25 -29.70
C GLY A 26 -13.95 10.18 -29.65
N LYS A 27 -14.08 11.43 -30.15
CA LYS A 27 -13.01 12.45 -30.04
C LYS A 27 -12.78 12.86 -28.58
N PHE A 28 -13.86 13.06 -27.83
CA PHE A 28 -13.77 13.35 -26.39
C PHE A 28 -13.08 12.22 -25.63
N PHE A 29 -13.48 10.97 -25.89
CA PHE A 29 -12.84 9.80 -25.29
C PHE A 29 -11.35 9.74 -25.61
N LEU A 30 -10.96 9.97 -26.87
CA LEU A 30 -9.56 9.88 -27.30
C LEU A 30 -8.72 11.00 -26.68
N ILE A 31 -9.25 12.22 -26.58
CA ILE A 31 -8.61 13.33 -25.85
C ILE A 31 -8.46 12.99 -24.37
N ALA A 32 -9.52 12.54 -23.71
CA ALA A 32 -9.49 12.17 -22.30
C ALA A 32 -8.50 11.02 -22.03
N LEU A 33 -8.42 10.03 -22.93
CA LEU A 33 -7.48 8.92 -22.87
C LEU A 33 -6.03 9.42 -22.98
N ILE A 34 -5.71 10.24 -23.98
CA ILE A 34 -4.36 10.80 -24.16
C ILE A 34 -3.99 11.67 -22.96
N CYS A 35 -4.87 12.57 -22.53
CA CYS A 35 -4.62 13.43 -21.38
C CYS A 35 -4.39 12.62 -20.10
N SER A 36 -5.21 11.59 -19.85
CA SER A 36 -5.04 10.72 -18.68
C SER A 36 -3.71 9.95 -18.77
N PHE A 37 -3.41 9.37 -19.93
CA PHE A 37 -2.15 8.66 -20.16
C PHE A 37 -0.94 9.56 -19.92
N SER A 38 -0.92 10.76 -20.52
CA SER A 38 0.16 11.73 -20.32
C SER A 38 0.28 12.17 -18.86
N TRP A 39 -0.85 12.38 -18.17
CA TRP A 39 -0.87 12.76 -16.77
C TRP A 39 -0.31 11.66 -15.86
N TYR A 40 -0.59 10.38 -16.11
CA TYR A 40 -0.04 9.28 -15.30
C TYR A 40 1.43 8.98 -15.60
N VAL A 41 1.87 9.14 -16.86
CA VAL A 41 3.28 8.96 -17.25
C VAL A 41 4.19 10.00 -16.58
N PHE A 42 3.70 11.23 -16.37
CA PHE A 42 4.52 12.30 -15.84
C PHE A 42 5.05 12.06 -14.42
N PRO A 43 4.22 11.86 -13.37
CA PRO A 43 4.72 11.54 -12.04
C PRO A 43 5.24 10.11 -11.97
N GLY A 44 4.65 9.16 -12.71
CA GLY A 44 5.04 7.75 -12.63
C GLY A 44 6.40 7.42 -13.26
N TYR A 45 6.83 8.17 -14.27
CA TYR A 45 8.07 7.88 -15.00
C TYR A 45 9.03 9.06 -15.09
N LEU A 46 8.55 10.27 -15.37
CA LEU A 46 9.42 11.44 -15.59
C LEU A 46 9.87 12.10 -14.28
N PHE A 47 8.98 12.17 -13.28
CA PHE A 47 9.24 12.81 -11.98
C PHE A 47 8.71 11.98 -10.79
N PRO A 48 9.29 10.79 -10.52
CA PRO A 48 8.88 9.93 -9.40
C PRO A 48 9.04 10.58 -8.03
N THR A 49 9.87 11.61 -7.90
CA THR A 49 10.00 12.40 -6.65
C THR A 49 8.68 13.06 -6.24
N LEU A 50 7.76 13.33 -7.18
CA LEU A 50 6.44 13.88 -6.87
C LEU A 50 5.56 12.91 -6.07
N SER A 51 5.85 11.62 -6.14
CA SER A 51 5.15 10.58 -5.38
C SER A 51 5.51 10.60 -3.89
N ALA A 52 6.71 11.08 -3.53
CA ALA A 52 7.15 11.20 -2.13
C ALA A 52 8.18 12.31 -1.96
N ILE A 53 7.71 13.52 -1.65
CA ILE A 53 8.55 14.67 -1.29
C ILE A 53 8.76 14.62 0.22
N SER A 54 9.87 14.00 0.65
CA SER A 54 10.23 13.83 2.06
C SER A 54 11.19 14.92 2.53
N TRP A 55 10.65 16.01 3.09
CA TRP A 55 11.45 17.19 3.47
C TRP A 55 12.53 16.85 4.52
N VAL A 56 12.19 15.98 5.48
CA VAL A 56 13.10 15.56 6.57
C VAL A 56 14.32 14.83 6.01
N CYS A 57 14.13 14.02 4.96
CA CYS A 57 15.23 13.32 4.29
C CYS A 57 16.17 14.30 3.57
N TRP A 58 15.64 15.39 3.00
CA TRP A 58 16.45 16.42 2.36
C TRP A 58 17.24 17.26 3.37
N ALA A 59 16.66 17.55 4.53
CA ALA A 59 17.35 18.27 5.60
C ALA A 59 18.49 17.44 6.22
N PHE A 60 18.31 16.12 6.34
CA PHE A 60 19.28 15.21 6.98
C PHE A 60 19.62 13.97 6.12
N PRO A 61 20.27 14.15 4.97
CA PRO A 61 20.46 13.07 3.99
C PRO A 61 21.37 11.95 4.48
N LYS A 62 22.27 12.21 5.44
CA LYS A 62 23.23 11.22 5.96
C LYS A 62 22.75 10.45 7.19
N SER A 63 21.61 10.84 7.77
CA SER A 63 21.12 10.22 9.01
C SER A 63 20.14 9.11 8.71
N VAL A 64 20.50 7.87 9.08
CA VAL A 64 19.64 6.69 8.93
C VAL A 64 18.33 6.87 9.69
N THR A 65 18.38 7.40 10.91
CA THR A 65 17.19 7.66 11.73
C THR A 65 16.30 8.72 11.08
N ALA A 66 16.87 9.77 10.50
CA ALA A 66 16.08 10.78 9.80
C ALA A 66 15.40 10.21 8.55
N GLN A 67 16.06 9.30 7.84
CA GLN A 67 15.45 8.59 6.71
C GLN A 67 14.34 7.64 7.18
N GLN A 68 14.55 6.88 8.27
CA GLN A 68 13.52 5.99 8.85
C GLN A 68 12.27 6.76 9.30
N ILE A 69 12.44 7.96 9.84
CA ILE A 69 11.34 8.81 10.30
C ILE A 69 10.68 9.54 9.12
N GLY A 70 11.49 10.11 8.23
CA GLY A 70 11.06 11.08 7.23
C GLY A 70 10.65 10.49 5.88
N SER A 71 11.19 9.32 5.50
CA SER A 71 10.96 8.74 4.18
C SER A 71 9.51 8.30 4.04
N GLY A 72 8.80 8.81 3.02
CA GLY A 72 7.45 8.35 2.69
C GLY A 72 7.39 6.98 2.02
N MET A 73 8.53 6.46 1.54
CA MET A 73 8.60 5.19 0.80
C MET A 73 9.16 4.03 1.65
N GLN A 74 10.13 4.33 2.51
CA GLN A 74 10.91 3.34 3.27
C GLN A 74 10.89 3.61 4.78
N GLY A 75 10.06 4.55 5.22
CA GLY A 75 9.99 5.02 6.60
C GLY A 75 8.57 5.34 7.02
N ILE A 76 8.45 6.01 8.15
CA ILE A 76 7.18 6.39 8.76
C ILE A 76 6.50 7.56 8.02
N GLY A 77 7.28 8.33 7.24
CA GLY A 77 6.76 9.39 6.38
C GLY A 77 6.45 10.72 7.07
N ILE A 78 7.04 11.00 8.24
CA ILE A 78 6.83 12.28 8.93
C ILE A 78 7.38 13.43 8.06
N GLY A 79 6.50 14.35 7.68
CA GLY A 79 6.86 15.47 6.80
C GLY A 79 7.12 15.04 5.35
N SER A 80 6.57 13.89 4.93
CA SER A 80 6.54 13.46 3.54
C SER A 80 5.17 13.75 2.92
N PHE A 81 5.18 14.31 1.72
CA PHE A 81 3.96 14.67 0.99
C PHE A 81 4.01 14.13 -0.44
N ALA A 82 2.88 13.65 -0.93
CA ALA A 82 2.71 13.27 -2.33
C ALA A 82 1.93 14.36 -3.06
N VAL A 83 2.37 14.70 -4.27
CA VAL A 83 1.65 15.60 -5.20
C VAL A 83 1.04 14.80 -6.36
N ASP A 84 1.43 13.54 -6.48
CA ASP A 84 0.86 12.61 -7.45
C ASP A 84 -0.53 12.12 -7.00
N TRP A 85 -1.54 12.41 -7.83
CA TRP A 85 -2.92 11.97 -7.59
C TRP A 85 -3.07 10.45 -7.55
N SER A 86 -2.26 9.70 -8.30
CA SER A 86 -2.28 8.24 -8.28
C SER A 86 -1.88 7.68 -6.91
N VAL A 87 -0.90 8.33 -6.26
CA VAL A 87 -0.46 8.01 -4.90
C VAL A 87 -1.51 8.41 -3.88
N ILE A 88 -2.04 9.64 -3.97
CA ILE A 88 -3.07 10.15 -3.05
C ILE A 88 -4.32 9.25 -3.07
N SER A 89 -4.74 8.78 -4.26
CA SER A 89 -5.93 7.95 -4.41
C SER A 89 -5.69 6.44 -4.21
N SER A 90 -4.45 5.99 -4.04
CA SER A 90 -4.12 4.56 -3.92
C SER A 90 -4.71 3.89 -2.67
N PHE A 91 -4.82 4.61 -1.56
CA PHE A 91 -5.16 4.01 -0.26
C PHE A 91 -6.67 3.97 0.04
N LEU A 92 -7.41 5.02 -0.32
CA LEU A 92 -8.86 5.16 -0.06
C LEU A 92 -9.70 5.13 -1.34
N GLY A 93 -9.10 4.84 -2.49
CA GLY A 93 -9.66 5.18 -3.78
C GLY A 93 -9.69 6.70 -3.97
N SER A 94 -10.62 7.19 -4.79
CA SER A 94 -10.77 8.64 -4.97
C SER A 94 -11.32 9.27 -3.68
N PRO A 95 -10.55 10.11 -2.96
CA PRO A 95 -11.02 10.75 -1.73
C PRO A 95 -12.23 11.68 -1.96
N LEU A 96 -12.49 12.03 -3.22
CA LEU A 96 -13.68 12.79 -3.64
C LEU A 96 -14.98 12.00 -3.49
N VAL A 97 -14.92 10.67 -3.46
CA VAL A 97 -16.08 9.78 -3.35
C VAL A 97 -16.33 9.38 -1.90
N THR A 98 -15.28 9.31 -1.09
CA THR A 98 -15.34 8.83 0.29
C THR A 98 -15.84 9.94 1.24
N PRO A 99 -16.86 9.68 2.09
CA PRO A 99 -17.34 10.68 3.05
C PRO A 99 -16.24 11.16 4.01
N PHE A 100 -16.22 12.45 4.33
CA PHE A 100 -15.19 13.06 5.19
C PHE A 100 -15.01 12.34 6.53
N PHE A 101 -16.11 11.95 7.18
CA PHE A 101 -16.06 11.23 8.45
C PHE A 101 -15.31 9.90 8.35
N ALA A 102 -15.49 9.15 7.26
CA ALA A 102 -14.77 7.91 7.02
C ALA A 102 -13.27 8.15 6.80
N ILE A 103 -12.92 9.20 6.05
CA ILE A 103 -11.52 9.61 5.83
C ILE A 103 -10.85 9.92 7.17
N VAL A 104 -11.49 10.74 8.02
CA VAL A 104 -10.96 11.09 9.35
C VAL A 104 -10.81 9.85 10.23
N ASN A 105 -11.80 8.96 10.26
CA ASN A 105 -11.73 7.74 11.07
C ASN A 105 -10.54 6.85 10.68
N ILE A 106 -10.35 6.64 9.37
CA ILE A 106 -9.22 5.85 8.85
C ILE A 106 -7.90 6.57 9.14
N PHE A 107 -7.85 7.89 8.98
CA PHE A 107 -6.66 8.68 9.31
C PHE A 107 -6.27 8.58 10.79
N VAL A 108 -7.24 8.60 11.72
CA VAL A 108 -6.96 8.41 13.15
C VAL A 108 -6.37 7.02 13.41
N GLY A 109 -6.96 5.97 12.83
CA GLY A 109 -6.41 4.60 12.96
C GLY A 109 -4.99 4.49 12.40
N PHE A 110 -4.77 5.06 11.22
CA PHE A 110 -3.45 5.15 10.59
C PHE A 110 -2.43 5.90 11.46
N ALA A 111 -2.79 7.08 12.00
CA ALA A 111 -1.92 7.89 12.83
C ALA A 111 -1.57 7.19 14.15
N LEU A 112 -2.55 6.54 14.80
CA LEU A 112 -2.30 5.73 16.00
C LEU A 112 -1.35 4.57 15.70
N PHE A 113 -1.54 3.90 14.56
CA PHE A 113 -0.68 2.80 14.18
C PHE A 113 0.75 3.25 13.89
N LEU A 114 0.94 4.22 12.99
CA LEU A 114 2.27 4.65 12.54
C LEU A 114 3.04 5.47 13.57
N TYR A 115 2.37 6.26 14.40
CA TYR A 115 3.04 7.16 15.34
C TYR A 115 3.07 6.67 16.78
N VAL A 116 2.23 5.69 17.13
CA VAL A 116 2.21 5.11 18.49
C VAL A 116 2.61 3.64 18.44
N VAL A 117 1.83 2.78 17.80
CA VAL A 117 2.03 1.31 17.88
C VAL A 117 3.38 0.91 17.28
N LEU A 118 3.68 1.34 16.05
CA LEU A 118 4.89 0.96 15.33
C LEU A 118 6.18 1.48 16.03
N PRO A 119 6.29 2.77 16.44
CA PRO A 119 7.45 3.25 17.18
C PRO A 119 7.62 2.55 18.53
N THR A 120 6.53 2.28 19.24
CA THR A 120 6.59 1.57 20.54
C THR A 120 7.06 0.14 20.35
N ALA A 121 6.62 -0.55 19.31
CA ALA A 121 7.06 -1.90 18.99
C ALA A 121 8.54 -1.96 18.56
N TYR A 122 9.00 -1.02 17.73
CA TYR A 122 10.37 -1.01 17.19
C TYR A 122 11.40 -0.44 18.17
N TRP A 123 11.19 0.79 18.64
CA TRP A 123 12.13 1.47 19.54
C TRP A 123 11.81 1.26 21.02
N GLY A 124 10.55 1.12 21.41
CA GLY A 124 10.20 0.98 22.83
C GLY A 124 10.52 -0.41 23.38
N LEU A 125 9.93 -1.43 22.75
CA LEU A 125 9.93 -2.82 23.23
C LEU A 125 10.93 -3.72 22.51
N ASP A 126 11.47 -3.30 21.37
CA ASP A 126 12.36 -4.09 20.50
C ASP A 126 11.81 -5.51 20.25
N LEU A 127 10.53 -5.58 19.86
CA LEU A 127 9.81 -6.83 19.72
C LEU A 127 10.53 -7.77 18.73
N TYR A 128 10.91 -8.96 19.19
CA TYR A 128 11.65 -9.95 18.40
C TYR A 128 12.96 -9.42 17.81
N GLN A 129 13.65 -8.54 18.55
CA GLN A 129 14.90 -7.92 18.11
C GLN A 129 14.73 -7.14 16.80
N ALA A 130 13.59 -6.45 16.69
CA ALA A 130 13.18 -5.70 15.51
C ALA A 130 14.25 -4.74 14.98
N ARG A 131 15.08 -4.18 15.86
CA ARG A 131 16.14 -3.24 15.49
C ARG A 131 17.22 -3.84 14.59
N ASN A 132 17.34 -5.16 14.53
CA ASN A 132 18.30 -5.84 13.66
C ASN A 132 17.92 -5.77 12.17
N PHE A 133 16.68 -5.39 11.85
CA PHE A 133 16.17 -5.34 10.48
C PHE A 133 15.44 -4.01 10.19
N PRO A 134 15.21 -3.68 8.90
CA PRO A 134 14.51 -2.46 8.52
C PRO A 134 13.08 -2.41 9.05
N ILE A 135 12.62 -1.23 9.49
CA ILE A 135 11.25 -1.00 9.98
C ILE A 135 10.22 -1.39 8.91
N PHE A 136 10.47 -0.96 7.67
CA PHE A 136 9.66 -1.25 6.49
C PHE A 136 10.43 -2.15 5.54
N SER A 137 9.98 -3.38 5.36
CA SER A 137 10.48 -4.29 4.33
C SER A 137 9.49 -5.42 4.07
N SER A 138 9.39 -5.83 2.80
CA SER A 138 8.68 -7.04 2.37
C SER A 138 9.58 -8.28 2.34
N HIS A 139 10.87 -8.13 2.64
CA HIS A 139 11.82 -9.24 2.62
C HIS A 139 11.81 -10.01 3.95
N LEU A 140 12.27 -11.26 3.87
CA LEU A 140 12.49 -12.14 5.01
C LEU A 140 13.93 -12.01 5.49
N PHE A 141 14.14 -12.06 6.81
CA PHE A 141 15.44 -11.91 7.42
C PHE A 141 15.80 -13.08 8.34
N ASN A 142 17.08 -13.38 8.44
CA ASN A 142 17.59 -14.24 9.51
C ASN A 142 17.76 -13.41 10.81
N HIS A 143 18.14 -14.08 11.90
CA HIS A 143 18.35 -13.42 13.20
C HIS A 143 19.45 -12.32 13.17
N LYS A 144 20.38 -12.40 12.20
CA LYS A 144 21.47 -11.41 12.00
C LYS A 144 21.04 -10.19 11.16
N GLY A 145 19.81 -10.16 10.65
CA GLY A 145 19.31 -9.08 9.78
C GLY A 145 19.69 -9.23 8.30
N GLU A 146 20.23 -10.38 7.90
CA GLU A 146 20.56 -10.67 6.49
C GLU A 146 19.36 -11.31 5.78
N PRO A 147 19.21 -11.15 4.44
CA PRO A 147 18.14 -11.78 3.69
C PRO A 147 18.10 -13.30 3.91
N TYR A 148 16.92 -13.82 4.23
CA TYR A 148 16.72 -15.24 4.51
C TYR A 148 16.75 -16.07 3.22
N ASN A 149 17.59 -17.11 3.17
CA ASN A 149 17.66 -18.03 2.04
C ASN A 149 16.51 -19.04 2.09
N VAL A 150 15.42 -18.76 1.37
CA VAL A 150 14.25 -19.67 1.32
C VAL A 150 14.57 -20.92 0.50
N SER A 151 15.31 -20.80 -0.59
CA SER A 151 15.66 -21.95 -1.44
C SER A 151 16.59 -22.94 -0.74
N GLY A 152 17.34 -22.50 0.28
CA GLY A 152 18.23 -23.36 1.07
C GLY A 152 17.50 -24.29 2.05
N ILE A 153 16.24 -23.99 2.40
CA ILE A 153 15.44 -24.79 3.34
C ILE A 153 14.38 -25.64 2.65
N VAL A 154 14.32 -25.64 1.32
CA VAL A 154 13.31 -26.37 0.53
C VAL A 154 14.00 -27.49 -0.24
N ASN A 155 13.54 -28.72 -0.02
CA ASN A 155 14.06 -29.89 -0.71
C ASN A 155 13.53 -29.99 -2.16
N GLN A 156 14.00 -30.98 -2.93
CA GLN A 156 13.56 -31.20 -4.32
C GLN A 156 12.07 -31.53 -4.45
N ASN A 157 11.42 -31.97 -3.37
CA ASN A 157 9.99 -32.28 -3.31
C ASN A 157 9.14 -31.06 -2.91
N PHE A 158 9.73 -29.86 -2.81
CA PHE A 158 9.08 -28.65 -2.32
C PHE A 158 8.60 -28.72 -0.86
N GLU A 159 9.22 -29.58 -0.05
CA GLU A 159 8.99 -29.67 1.39
C GLU A 159 10.10 -28.98 2.16
N ILE A 160 9.82 -28.59 3.41
CA ILE A 160 10.81 -27.95 4.28
C ILE A 160 11.81 -29.02 4.74
N ASP A 161 13.09 -28.80 4.42
CA ASP A 161 14.21 -29.54 4.98
C ASP A 161 14.45 -29.05 6.41
N MET A 162 13.90 -29.80 7.38
CA MET A 162 13.99 -29.46 8.80
C MET A 162 15.44 -29.34 9.30
N PRO A 163 16.37 -30.25 8.98
CA PRO A 163 17.79 -30.07 9.27
C PRO A 163 18.38 -28.74 8.74
N ALA A 164 18.11 -28.39 7.48
CA ALA A 164 18.59 -27.13 6.92
C ALA A 164 17.93 -25.90 7.59
N TYR A 165 16.65 -26.01 7.91
CA TYR A 165 15.90 -24.98 8.63
C TYR A 165 16.45 -24.74 10.05
N GLU A 166 16.74 -25.81 10.80
CA GLU A 166 17.32 -25.70 12.14
C GLU A 166 18.72 -25.06 12.13
N GLN A 167 19.52 -25.31 11.08
CA GLN A 167 20.82 -24.66 10.90
C GLN A 167 20.70 -23.17 10.57
N GLN A 168 19.73 -22.80 9.73
CA GLN A 168 19.53 -21.41 9.31
C GLN A 168 18.80 -20.56 10.36
N GLY A 169 17.95 -21.20 11.17
CA GLY A 169 17.18 -20.58 12.25
C GLY A 169 15.85 -19.99 11.79
N LEU A 170 15.17 -19.31 12.73
CA LEU A 170 13.83 -18.77 12.49
C LEU A 170 13.82 -17.67 11.41
N VAL A 171 12.74 -17.66 10.62
CA VAL A 171 12.43 -16.58 9.68
C VAL A 171 11.91 -15.38 10.46
N ASN A 172 12.49 -14.21 10.23
CA ASN A 172 12.07 -12.94 10.80
C ASN A 172 11.49 -12.02 9.72
N LEU A 173 10.52 -11.20 10.12
CA LEU A 173 9.80 -10.25 9.27
C LEU A 173 10.00 -8.85 9.85
N SER A 174 9.91 -7.83 8.99
CA SER A 174 9.90 -6.44 9.48
C SER A 174 8.73 -6.23 10.45
N VAL A 175 8.96 -5.43 11.49
CA VAL A 175 7.93 -5.18 12.52
C VAL A 175 6.66 -4.58 11.92
N PHE A 176 6.79 -3.71 10.91
CA PHE A 176 5.65 -3.15 10.19
C PHE A 176 4.80 -4.24 9.53
N PHE A 177 5.46 -5.17 8.81
CA PHE A 177 4.78 -6.25 8.12
C PHE A 177 4.06 -7.17 9.11
N SER A 178 4.74 -7.58 10.18
CA SER A 178 4.18 -8.43 11.24
C SER A 178 2.95 -7.80 11.91
N LEU A 179 3.04 -6.52 12.29
CA LEU A 179 1.93 -5.82 12.93
C LEU A 179 0.75 -5.61 11.98
N THR A 180 1.02 -5.31 10.70
CA THR A 180 -0.03 -5.12 9.70
C THR A 180 -0.80 -6.42 9.45
N TYR A 181 -0.12 -7.57 9.44
CA TYR A 181 -0.78 -8.88 9.41
C TYR A 181 -1.68 -9.10 10.63
N GLY A 182 -1.19 -8.78 11.84
CA GLY A 182 -1.97 -8.86 13.07
C GLY A 182 -3.25 -8.01 13.04
N ILE A 183 -3.13 -6.76 12.55
CA ILE A 183 -4.28 -5.86 12.37
C ILE A 183 -5.24 -6.41 11.31
N GLY A 184 -4.73 -7.02 10.23
CA GLY A 184 -5.54 -7.69 9.22
C GLY A 184 -6.44 -8.79 9.82
N PHE A 185 -5.89 -9.63 10.71
CA PHE A 185 -6.69 -10.61 11.43
C PHE A 185 -7.71 -9.97 12.38
N ALA A 186 -7.31 -8.91 13.10
CA ALA A 186 -8.22 -8.17 13.96
C ALA A 186 -9.39 -7.53 13.18
N ALA A 187 -9.15 -7.06 11.95
CA ALA A 187 -10.17 -6.48 11.09
C ALA A 187 -11.24 -7.50 10.67
N ILE A 188 -10.86 -8.77 10.44
CA ILE A 188 -11.80 -9.86 10.15
C ILE A 188 -12.74 -10.05 11.35
N ILE A 189 -12.19 -10.18 12.56
CA ILE A 189 -12.98 -10.35 13.78
C ILE A 189 -13.86 -9.12 14.04
N SER A 190 -13.32 -7.91 13.88
CA SER A 190 -14.07 -6.66 14.02
C SER A 190 -15.27 -6.61 13.08
N THR A 191 -15.12 -7.09 11.85
CA THR A 191 -16.21 -7.12 10.85
C THR A 191 -17.30 -8.10 11.30
N LEU A 192 -16.93 -9.30 11.74
CA LEU A 192 -17.87 -10.29 12.25
C LEU A 192 -18.62 -9.77 13.49
N SER A 193 -17.91 -9.18 14.45
CA SER A 193 -18.51 -8.57 15.63
C SER A 193 -19.45 -7.43 15.26
N HIS A 194 -19.06 -6.55 14.33
CA HIS A 194 -19.91 -5.47 13.86
C HIS A 194 -21.19 -6.00 13.22
N VAL A 195 -21.10 -6.99 12.32
CA VAL A 195 -22.27 -7.59 11.67
C VAL A 195 -23.18 -8.27 12.69
N ALA A 196 -22.63 -9.03 13.63
CA ALA A 196 -23.39 -9.72 14.67
C ALA A 196 -24.14 -8.75 15.58
N VAL A 197 -23.50 -7.66 16.01
CA VAL A 197 -24.14 -6.64 16.87
C VAL A 197 -25.16 -5.80 16.10
N PHE A 198 -24.87 -5.47 14.84
CA PHE A 198 -25.72 -4.60 14.04
C PHE A 198 -26.96 -5.31 13.47
N ASN A 199 -26.82 -6.58 13.07
CA ASN A 199 -27.90 -7.37 12.47
C ASN A 199 -28.47 -8.44 13.42
N GLY A 200 -27.88 -8.65 14.60
CA GLY A 200 -28.40 -9.54 15.63
C GLY A 200 -29.53 -8.95 16.48
N LYS A 201 -30.20 -7.91 15.95
CA LYS A 201 -31.50 -7.45 16.45
C LYS A 201 -32.61 -8.00 15.55
#